data_AF-A0A3B8PX60-F1
#
_entry.id   AF-A0A3B8PX60-F1
#
_cell.length_a   1.000
_cell.length_b   1.000
_cell.length_c   1.000
_cell.angle_alpha   90.00
_cell.angle_beta   90.00
_cell.angle_gamma   90.00
#
_symmetry.space_group_name_H-M   'P 1'
#
loop_
_entity.id
_entity.type
_entity.pdbx_description
1 polymer ?
#
loop_
_entity_poly.entity_id
_entity_poly.type
_entity_poly.pdbx_seq_one_letter_code
_entity_poly.pdbx_strand_id
1 'polypeptide(L)'
;MAQRKLSAYPSDVTDAEWEFCAPYLTLMNEAAPQREYPLRTVYNALRWFVRAGCPWRMLPNDLPPWWTVQQQTQRWIKAGCFEAMAHDLRELLRLVAERANPSPTAVVLDSRTLQSTPESGSRAGYDGYKRRRGSKVHIAVDTLGHLLALRVTPANEQDRAQVEHLAKAVQAATDQTVELAFADQGYTGNKPAQAAARHGIRLEVVKLPKAKRGFVLLPRRWVVERSFAWAARFRRLARDYERLATTLAGFHWLAFVSLMLRALYSA
;
A
#
# COMPACT_ATOMS: atom_id res chain seq x y z
N MET A 1 41.35 -5.60 12.23
CA MET A 1 40.12 -5.58 13.06
C MET A 1 39.09 -6.49 12.38
N ALA A 2 38.63 -7.55 13.04
CA ALA A 2 37.61 -8.43 12.47
C ALA A 2 36.31 -7.63 12.28
N GLN A 3 35.83 -7.55 11.03
CA GLN A 3 34.50 -7.00 10.74
C GLN A 3 33.46 -7.85 11.48
N ARG A 4 32.88 -7.29 12.54
CA ARG A 4 31.75 -7.92 13.22
C ARG A 4 30.61 -8.04 12.22
N LYS A 5 30.30 -9.27 11.80
CA LYS A 5 29.16 -9.54 10.92
C LYS A 5 27.90 -9.09 11.66
N LEU A 6 27.34 -7.95 11.25
CA LEU A 6 26.12 -7.42 11.84
C LEU A 6 24.99 -8.43 11.58
N SER A 7 24.20 -8.71 12.61
CA SER A 7 23.00 -9.54 12.47
C SER A 7 22.00 -8.83 11.56
N ALA A 8 21.43 -9.56 10.60
CA ALA A 8 20.38 -9.05 9.73
C ALA A 8 19.17 -8.57 10.55
N TYR A 9 18.53 -7.49 10.11
CA TYR A 9 17.28 -7.07 10.72
C TYR A 9 16.15 -8.03 10.31
N PRO A 10 15.11 -8.24 11.15
CA PRO A 10 13.94 -9.04 10.77
C PRO A 10 13.15 -8.50 9.56
N SER A 11 13.46 -7.27 9.12
CA SER A 11 12.90 -6.63 7.93
C SER A 11 13.79 -6.76 6.69
N ASP A 12 14.91 -7.46 6.77
CA ASP A 12 15.81 -7.66 5.63
C ASP A 12 15.21 -8.71 4.69
N VAL A 13 15.43 -8.54 3.39
CA VAL A 13 15.00 -9.56 2.42
C VAL A 13 15.91 -10.78 2.46
N THR A 14 15.32 -11.96 2.32
CA THR A 14 16.06 -13.19 2.01
C THR A 14 16.66 -13.12 0.60
N ASP A 15 17.49 -14.10 0.23
CA ASP A 15 18.05 -14.17 -1.12
C ASP A 15 16.95 -14.36 -2.17
N ALA A 16 16.00 -15.26 -1.92
CA ALA A 16 14.84 -15.50 -2.80
C ALA A 16 13.92 -14.28 -2.92
N GLU A 17 13.64 -13.58 -1.81
CA GLU A 17 12.88 -12.33 -1.85
C GLU A 17 13.64 -11.25 -2.64
N TRP A 18 14.97 -11.19 -2.51
CA TRP A 18 15.80 -10.23 -3.24
C TRP A 18 15.82 -10.50 -4.75
N GLU A 19 15.92 -11.77 -5.17
CA GLU A 19 15.89 -12.15 -6.59
C GLU A 19 14.61 -11.65 -7.27
N PHE A 20 13.47 -11.71 -6.58
CA PHE A 20 12.22 -11.13 -7.07
C PHE A 20 12.27 -9.59 -7.14
N CYS A 21 12.77 -8.93 -6.09
CA CYS A 21 12.77 -7.47 -6.01
C CYS A 21 13.79 -6.81 -6.96
N ALA A 22 14.93 -7.44 -7.20
CA ALA A 22 16.08 -6.82 -7.86
C ALA A 22 15.75 -6.23 -9.23
N PRO A 23 15.05 -6.92 -10.16
CA PRO A 23 14.74 -6.40 -11.49
C PRO A 23 13.95 -5.08 -11.47
N TYR A 24 13.07 -4.89 -10.48
CA TYR A 24 12.30 -3.66 -10.33
C TYR A 24 13.13 -2.49 -9.79
N LEU A 25 14.12 -2.79 -8.95
CA LEU A 25 14.88 -1.80 -8.19
C LEU A 25 16.14 -1.34 -8.92
N THR A 26 16.62 -2.10 -9.90
CA THR A 26 17.80 -1.82 -10.72
C THR A 26 17.50 -0.82 -11.84
N LEU A 27 17.16 0.42 -11.48
CA LEU A 27 16.85 1.51 -12.43
C LEU A 27 18.09 2.13 -13.11
N MET A 28 19.29 1.72 -12.73
CA MET A 28 20.56 2.28 -13.21
C MET A 28 21.55 1.14 -13.45
N ASN A 29 22.49 1.36 -14.37
CA ASN A 29 23.61 0.44 -14.57
C ASN A 29 24.47 0.31 -13.29
N GLU A 30 25.22 -0.79 -13.17
CA GLU A 30 26.03 -1.06 -11.97
C GLU A 30 27.20 -0.09 -11.82
N ALA A 31 27.75 0.39 -12.94
CA ALA A 31 28.85 1.35 -12.97
C ALA A 31 28.43 2.80 -12.65
N ALA A 32 27.14 3.06 -12.37
CA ALA A 32 26.64 4.40 -12.10
C ALA A 32 27.32 4.96 -10.84
N PRO A 33 27.94 6.15 -10.89
CA PRO A 33 28.65 6.74 -9.75
C PRO A 33 27.72 7.04 -8.57
N GLN A 34 26.41 7.08 -8.79
CA GLN A 34 25.39 7.22 -7.75
C GLN A 34 25.16 5.92 -6.93
N ARG A 35 25.70 4.78 -7.36
CA ARG A 35 25.59 3.47 -6.66
C ARG A 35 26.75 3.23 -5.70
N GLU A 36 26.89 4.10 -4.72
CA GLU A 36 27.89 3.95 -3.64
C GLU A 36 27.57 2.76 -2.72
N TYR A 37 26.29 2.44 -2.55
CA TYR A 37 25.81 1.35 -1.69
C TYR A 37 25.08 0.28 -2.52
N PRO A 38 25.22 -1.02 -2.18
CA PRO A 38 24.44 -2.08 -2.81
C PRO A 38 22.93 -1.80 -2.68
N LEU A 39 22.17 -1.96 -3.77
CA LEU A 39 20.73 -1.66 -3.76
C LEU A 39 19.96 -2.52 -2.75
N ARG A 40 20.40 -3.76 -2.53
CA ARG A 40 19.81 -4.63 -1.48
C ARG A 40 19.94 -3.99 -0.10
N THR A 41 21.11 -3.45 0.23
CA THR A 41 21.35 -2.78 1.51
C THR A 41 20.50 -1.52 1.63
N VAL A 42 20.37 -0.73 0.57
CA VAL A 42 19.49 0.45 0.53
C VAL A 42 18.01 0.06 0.69
N TYR A 43 17.59 -1.03 0.04
CA TYR A 43 16.23 -1.54 0.13
C TYR A 43 15.90 -2.10 1.51
N ASN A 44 16.83 -2.85 2.13
CA ASN A 44 16.71 -3.32 3.51
C ASN A 44 16.59 -2.15 4.50
N ALA A 45 17.41 -1.10 4.33
CA ALA A 45 17.31 0.10 5.14
C ALA A 45 15.95 0.80 5.01
N LEU A 46 15.40 0.84 3.80
CA LEU A 46 14.06 1.37 3.54
C LEU A 46 12.95 0.51 4.19
N ARG A 47 13.01 -0.82 4.05
CA ARG A 47 12.06 -1.73 4.70
C ARG A 47 12.11 -1.57 6.21
N TRP A 48 13.32 -1.50 6.79
CA TRP A 48 13.52 -1.22 8.20
C TRP A 48 12.91 0.13 8.60
N PHE A 49 13.18 1.19 7.84
CA PHE A 49 12.66 2.53 8.09
C PHE A 49 11.13 2.56 8.13
N VAL A 50 10.46 1.96 7.15
CA VAL A 50 8.98 1.92 7.11
C VAL A 50 8.41 1.03 8.23
N ARG A 51 9.09 -0.07 8.56
CA ARG A 51 8.73 -0.97 9.66
C ARG A 51 8.83 -0.29 11.03
N ALA A 52 9.98 0.33 11.31
CA ALA A 52 10.31 0.97 12.59
C ALA A 52 9.67 2.35 12.76
N GLY A 53 9.48 3.10 11.66
CA GLY A 53 8.80 4.39 11.64
C GLY A 53 9.60 5.54 12.24
N CYS A 54 10.93 5.46 12.26
CA CYS A 54 11.77 6.55 12.80
C CYS A 54 11.74 7.80 11.90
N PRO A 55 12.17 8.97 12.41
CA PRO A 55 12.55 10.10 11.56
C PRO A 55 13.75 9.75 10.67
N TRP A 56 13.83 10.31 9.46
CA TRP A 56 14.92 10.04 8.50
C TRP A 56 16.31 10.22 9.11
N ARG A 57 16.55 11.33 9.80
CA ARG A 57 17.85 11.63 10.42
C ARG A 57 18.22 10.73 11.61
N MET A 58 17.30 9.88 12.06
CA MET A 58 17.51 8.89 13.12
C MET A 58 17.64 7.46 12.56
N LEU A 59 17.88 7.32 11.25
CA LEU A 59 18.22 6.02 10.69
C LEU A 59 19.48 5.49 11.40
N PRO A 60 19.51 4.22 11.83
CA PRO A 60 20.67 3.60 12.47
C PRO A 60 21.96 3.80 11.67
N ASN A 61 23.07 4.03 12.38
CA ASN A 61 24.38 4.31 11.79
C ASN A 61 25.03 3.09 11.10
N ASP A 62 24.49 1.90 11.31
CA ASP A 62 24.89 0.66 10.63
C ASP A 62 24.17 0.44 9.30
N LEU A 63 23.18 1.26 8.97
CA LEU A 63 22.51 1.30 7.67
C LEU A 63 23.13 2.40 6.78
N PRO A 64 22.94 2.34 5.43
CA PRO A 64 23.36 3.41 4.55
C PRO A 64 22.81 4.77 5.02
N PRO A 65 23.54 5.88 4.78
CA PRO A 65 23.12 7.19 5.23
C PRO A 65 21.71 7.56 4.78
N TRP A 66 20.97 8.27 5.64
CA TRP A 66 19.55 8.55 5.41
C TRP A 66 19.27 9.26 4.09
N TRP A 67 20.16 10.14 3.62
CA TRP A 67 19.99 10.86 2.35
C TRP A 67 20.08 9.92 1.15
N THR A 68 20.97 8.93 1.20
CA THR A 68 21.10 7.90 0.16
C THR A 68 19.82 7.08 0.08
N VAL A 69 19.35 6.58 1.23
CA VAL A 69 18.11 5.80 1.30
C VAL A 69 16.91 6.62 0.83
N GLN A 70 16.80 7.87 1.28
CA GLN A 70 15.70 8.76 0.92
C GLN A 70 15.70 9.10 -0.57
N GLN A 71 16.84 9.45 -1.16
CA GLN A 71 16.92 9.80 -2.58
C GLN A 71 16.57 8.60 -3.47
N GLN A 72 17.12 7.43 -3.16
CA GLN A 72 16.83 6.22 -3.93
C GLN A 72 15.38 5.79 -3.78
N THR A 73 14.80 5.90 -2.58
CA THR A 73 13.37 5.69 -2.33
C THR A 73 12.51 6.55 -3.24
N GLN A 74 12.83 7.85 -3.36
CA GLN A 74 12.06 8.75 -4.23
C GLN A 74 12.16 8.35 -5.70
N ARG A 75 13.30 7.85 -6.17
CA ARG A 75 13.46 7.32 -7.53
C ARG A 75 12.58 6.09 -7.76
N TRP A 76 12.58 5.13 -6.83
CA TRP A 76 11.73 3.94 -6.91
C TRP A 76 10.24 4.26 -6.86
N ILE A 77 9.81 5.19 -5.99
CA ILE A 77 8.42 5.64 -5.93
C ILE A 77 8.02 6.33 -7.24
N LYS A 78 8.86 7.22 -7.78
CA LYS A 78 8.59 7.93 -9.04
C LYS A 78 8.50 6.96 -10.23
N ALA A 79 9.28 5.89 -10.22
CA ALA A 79 9.27 4.87 -11.25
C ALA A 79 8.14 3.83 -11.08
N GLY A 80 7.34 3.90 -10.01
CA GLY A 80 6.25 2.96 -9.78
C GLY A 80 6.69 1.55 -9.35
N CYS A 81 7.95 1.37 -8.92
CA CYS A 81 8.53 0.05 -8.66
C CYS A 81 7.69 -0.79 -7.67
N PHE A 82 7.23 -0.17 -6.58
CA PHE A 82 6.49 -0.89 -5.53
C PHE A 82 5.06 -1.26 -5.96
N GLU A 83 4.45 -0.47 -6.82
CA GLU A 83 3.12 -0.78 -7.38
C GLU A 83 3.23 -1.95 -8.35
N ALA A 84 4.20 -1.91 -9.28
CA ALA A 84 4.47 -3.01 -10.19
C ALA A 84 4.79 -4.32 -9.44
N MET A 85 5.68 -4.28 -8.43
CA MET A 85 5.96 -5.44 -7.59
C MET A 85 4.69 -6.00 -6.91
N ALA A 86 3.80 -5.13 -6.43
CA ALA A 86 2.57 -5.58 -5.77
C ALA A 86 1.59 -6.25 -6.74
N HIS A 87 1.51 -5.78 -7.99
CA HIS A 87 0.66 -6.40 -9.02
C HIS A 87 1.16 -7.80 -9.37
N ASP A 88 2.45 -7.97 -9.64
CA ASP A 88 3.03 -9.28 -9.97
C ASP A 88 2.97 -10.25 -8.78
N LEU A 89 3.29 -9.79 -7.56
CA LEU A 89 3.16 -10.62 -6.35
C LEU A 89 1.71 -11.08 -6.12
N ARG A 90 0.72 -10.24 -6.43
CA ARG A 90 -0.70 -10.61 -6.31
C ARG A 90 -1.01 -11.77 -7.23
N GLU A 91 -0.57 -11.73 -8.49
CA GLU A 91 -0.82 -12.81 -9.45
C GLU A 91 -0.17 -14.11 -9.01
N LEU A 92 1.09 -14.06 -8.57
CA LEU A 92 1.79 -15.22 -8.02
C LEU A 92 1.08 -15.79 -6.78
N LEU A 93 0.68 -14.94 -5.83
CA LEU A 93 -0.03 -15.38 -4.63
C LEU A 93 -1.40 -15.98 -4.94
N ARG A 94 -2.08 -15.51 -5.98
CA ARG A 94 -3.38 -16.06 -6.42
C ARG A 94 -3.22 -17.39 -7.12
N LEU A 95 -2.15 -17.59 -7.88
CA LEU A 95 -1.75 -18.87 -8.44
C LEU A 95 -1.45 -19.89 -7.33
N VAL A 96 -0.64 -19.52 -6.34
CA VAL A 96 -0.31 -20.38 -5.18
C VAL A 96 -1.55 -20.69 -4.34
N ALA A 97 -2.50 -19.76 -4.25
CA ALA A 97 -3.78 -19.99 -3.57
C ALA A 97 -4.80 -20.78 -4.42
N GLU A 98 -4.35 -21.43 -5.51
CA GLU A 98 -5.14 -22.27 -6.42
C GLU A 98 -6.43 -21.57 -6.90
N ARG A 99 -6.37 -20.26 -7.12
CA ARG A 99 -7.50 -19.53 -7.70
C ARG A 99 -7.58 -19.85 -9.18
N ALA A 100 -8.80 -20.10 -9.65
CA ALA A 100 -9.08 -20.39 -11.06
C ALA A 100 -8.59 -19.29 -12.03
N ASN A 101 -8.41 -18.05 -11.54
CA ASN A 101 -7.87 -16.95 -12.35
C ASN A 101 -6.85 -16.12 -11.53
N PRO A 102 -5.63 -15.88 -12.05
CA PRO A 102 -4.63 -15.01 -11.43
C PRO A 102 -5.14 -13.58 -11.24
N SER A 103 -5.96 -13.08 -12.17
CA SER A 103 -6.62 -11.77 -12.02
C SER A 103 -7.94 -11.91 -11.24
N PRO A 104 -8.24 -11.00 -10.30
CA PRO A 104 -9.50 -11.04 -9.56
C PRO A 104 -10.67 -10.53 -10.40
N THR A 105 -11.87 -11.05 -10.12
CA THR A 105 -13.13 -10.56 -10.69
C THR A 105 -13.89 -9.62 -9.75
N ALA A 106 -13.44 -9.54 -8.49
CA ALA A 106 -14.05 -8.68 -7.49
C ALA A 106 -13.00 -8.01 -6.58
N VAL A 107 -13.30 -6.78 -6.17
CA VAL A 107 -12.49 -5.98 -5.25
C VAL A 107 -13.31 -5.47 -4.08
N VAL A 108 -12.63 -5.07 -3.01
CA VAL A 108 -13.21 -4.41 -1.84
C VAL A 108 -12.57 -3.03 -1.71
N LEU A 109 -13.40 -1.99 -1.70
CA LEU A 109 -13.02 -0.59 -1.58
C LEU A 109 -13.27 -0.12 -0.16
N ASP A 110 -12.26 0.51 0.44
CA ASP A 110 -12.41 1.19 1.72
C ASP A 110 -11.36 2.29 1.87
N SER A 111 -11.55 3.16 2.85
CA SER A 111 -10.65 4.26 3.15
C SER A 111 -10.27 4.29 4.62
N ARG A 112 -9.08 4.84 4.90
CA ARG A 112 -8.62 5.08 6.26
C ARG A 112 -8.05 6.48 6.39
N THR A 113 -8.56 7.23 7.37
CA THR A 113 -7.97 8.50 7.78
C THR A 113 -6.77 8.28 8.69
N LEU A 114 -5.61 8.83 8.30
CA LEU A 114 -4.40 8.93 9.10
C LEU A 114 -4.27 10.35 9.63
N GLN A 115 -3.95 10.49 10.92
CA GLN A 115 -3.69 11.81 11.49
C GLN A 115 -2.40 12.36 10.89
N SER A 116 -2.45 13.58 10.38
CA SER A 116 -1.30 14.26 9.78
C SER A 116 -0.47 14.97 10.83
N THR A 117 0.83 15.02 10.58
CA THR A 117 1.76 15.93 11.25
C THR A 117 1.84 17.26 10.48
N PRO A 118 2.48 18.32 11.04
CA PRO A 118 2.65 19.58 10.32
C PRO A 118 3.32 19.43 8.94
N GLU A 119 4.16 18.41 8.76
CA GLU A 119 4.85 18.13 7.48
C GLU A 119 3.91 17.90 6.31
N SER A 120 2.70 17.38 6.55
CA SER A 120 1.71 17.15 5.49
C SER A 120 1.12 18.44 4.93
N GLY A 121 1.33 19.59 5.60
CA GLY A 121 0.94 20.91 5.10
C GLY A 121 -0.54 21.02 4.72
N SER A 122 -0.81 21.57 3.53
CA SER A 122 -2.17 21.77 2.98
C SER A 122 -2.96 20.48 2.76
N ARG A 123 -2.30 19.31 2.79
CA ARG A 123 -2.97 18.01 2.66
C ARG A 123 -3.64 17.56 3.96
N ALA A 124 -3.33 18.19 5.10
CA ALA A 124 -3.93 17.88 6.40
C ALA A 124 -5.38 18.39 6.52
N GLY A 125 -6.27 17.88 5.66
CA GLY A 125 -7.68 18.23 5.64
C GLY A 125 -8.39 17.88 6.95
N TYR A 126 -9.34 18.70 7.38
CA TYR A 126 -10.10 18.45 8.62
C TYR A 126 -11.27 17.50 8.36
N ASP A 127 -11.22 16.32 8.97
CA ASP A 127 -12.32 15.36 8.99
C ASP A 127 -13.27 15.72 10.14
N GLY A 128 -14.46 16.25 9.80
CA GLY A 128 -15.46 16.66 10.80
C GLY A 128 -16.10 15.49 11.56
N TYR A 129 -16.15 14.30 10.95
CA TYR A 129 -16.69 13.10 11.58
C TYR A 129 -15.70 12.52 12.60
N LYS A 130 -14.41 12.44 12.22
CA LYS A 130 -13.34 11.96 13.10
C LYS A 130 -12.75 13.05 14.00
N ARG A 131 -13.11 14.31 13.78
CA ARG A 131 -12.64 15.51 14.48
C ARG A 131 -11.10 15.62 14.51
N ARG A 132 -10.44 15.32 13.39
CA ARG A 132 -8.97 15.32 13.27
C ARG A 132 -8.52 15.86 11.91
N ARG A 133 -7.34 16.48 11.88
CA ARG A 133 -6.65 16.84 10.64
C ARG A 133 -5.83 15.66 10.14
N GLY A 134 -5.97 15.34 8.86
CA GLY A 134 -5.38 14.12 8.34
C GLY A 134 -5.37 14.01 6.83
N SER A 135 -4.80 12.89 6.40
CA SER A 135 -4.89 12.39 5.04
C SER A 135 -5.71 11.12 5.04
N LYS A 136 -6.45 10.91 3.98
CA LYS A 136 -7.24 9.71 3.78
C LYS A 136 -6.59 8.85 2.70
N VAL A 137 -6.37 7.59 3.05
CA VAL A 137 -5.81 6.57 2.15
C VAL A 137 -6.96 5.69 1.71
N HIS A 138 -7.32 5.79 0.44
CA HIS A 138 -8.34 4.96 -0.20
C HIS A 138 -7.64 3.81 -0.90
N ILE A 139 -8.09 2.58 -0.65
CA ILE A 139 -7.50 1.38 -1.25
C ILE A 139 -8.56 0.51 -1.91
N ALA A 140 -8.15 -0.20 -2.95
CA ALA A 140 -8.86 -1.35 -3.49
C ALA A 140 -8.01 -2.59 -3.28
N VAL A 141 -8.58 -3.61 -2.64
CA VAL A 141 -7.93 -4.91 -2.45
C VAL A 141 -8.74 -6.02 -3.09
N ASP A 142 -8.10 -7.13 -3.49
CA ASP A 142 -8.84 -8.30 -3.95
C ASP A 142 -9.51 -9.04 -2.78
N THR A 143 -10.15 -10.16 -3.10
CA THR A 143 -10.82 -11.02 -2.11
C THR A 143 -9.86 -11.72 -1.14
N LEU A 144 -8.55 -11.72 -1.40
CA LEU A 144 -7.52 -12.22 -0.49
C LEU A 144 -6.91 -11.10 0.37
N GLY A 145 -7.06 -9.84 -0.04
CA GLY A 145 -6.55 -8.65 0.65
C GLY A 145 -5.28 -8.08 0.03
N HIS A 146 -4.90 -8.52 -1.17
CA HIS A 146 -3.77 -7.98 -1.93
C HIS A 146 -4.15 -6.65 -2.57
N LEU A 147 -3.26 -5.67 -2.52
CA LEU A 147 -3.53 -4.29 -2.97
C LEU A 147 -3.53 -4.18 -4.50
N LEU A 148 -4.52 -3.49 -5.08
CA LEU A 148 -4.64 -3.25 -6.52
C LEU A 148 -4.54 -1.78 -6.89
N ALA A 149 -5.18 -0.93 -6.10
CA ALA A 149 -5.19 0.50 -6.33
C ALA A 149 -5.12 1.24 -5.00
N LEU A 150 -4.47 2.40 -5.03
CA LEU A 150 -4.32 3.24 -3.86
C LEU A 150 -4.36 4.71 -4.26
N ARG A 151 -5.09 5.51 -3.49
CA ARG A 151 -5.10 6.97 -3.62
C ARG A 151 -5.02 7.63 -2.25
N VAL A 152 -4.20 8.68 -2.16
CA VAL A 152 -4.14 9.53 -0.97
C VAL A 152 -4.79 10.87 -1.27
N THR A 153 -5.71 11.29 -0.41
CA THR A 153 -6.37 12.60 -0.48
C THR A 153 -6.31 13.31 0.88
N PRO A 154 -6.58 14.62 0.94
CA PRO A 154 -6.94 15.27 2.21
C PRO A 154 -8.13 14.59 2.89
N ALA A 155 -8.22 14.62 4.23
CA ALA A 155 -9.26 13.88 4.93
C ALA A 155 -10.68 14.46 4.82
N ASN A 156 -10.83 15.72 4.41
CA ASN A 156 -12.12 16.34 4.09
C ASN A 156 -12.68 15.89 2.73
N GLU A 157 -11.88 15.24 1.89
CA GLU A 157 -12.35 14.64 0.64
C GLU A 157 -13.24 13.43 0.91
N GLN A 158 -14.27 13.28 0.08
CA GLN A 158 -15.29 12.25 0.24
C GLN A 158 -14.93 10.99 -0.55
N ASP A 159 -15.15 9.83 0.06
CA ASP A 159 -14.78 8.51 -0.47
C ASP A 159 -15.51 8.22 -1.79
N ARG A 160 -16.80 8.58 -1.85
CA ARG A 160 -17.63 8.49 -3.07
C ARG A 160 -17.04 9.24 -4.27
N ALA A 161 -16.27 10.31 -4.06
CA ALA A 161 -15.64 11.05 -5.15
C ALA A 161 -14.38 10.36 -5.69
N GLN A 162 -13.85 9.36 -4.97
CA GLN A 162 -12.64 8.64 -5.36
C GLN A 162 -12.93 7.33 -6.10
N VAL A 163 -14.20 6.90 -6.15
CA VAL A 163 -14.62 5.63 -6.79
C VAL A 163 -14.19 5.56 -8.25
N GLU A 164 -14.40 6.61 -9.04
CA GLU A 164 -14.03 6.63 -10.45
C GLU A 164 -12.52 6.39 -10.65
N HIS A 165 -11.70 7.03 -9.82
CA HIS A 165 -10.26 6.87 -9.88
C HIS A 165 -9.82 5.46 -9.47
N LEU A 166 -10.38 4.92 -8.38
CA LEU A 166 -10.08 3.56 -7.95
C LEU A 166 -10.55 2.53 -8.99
N ALA A 167 -11.74 2.70 -9.56
CA ALA A 167 -12.26 1.82 -10.59
C ALA A 167 -11.38 1.82 -11.84
N LYS A 168 -10.96 3.00 -12.31
CA LYS A 168 -10.02 3.13 -13.44
C LYS A 168 -8.69 2.43 -13.14
N ALA A 169 -8.11 2.67 -11.97
CA ALA A 169 -6.83 2.08 -11.57
C ALA A 169 -6.93 0.55 -11.42
N VAL A 170 -8.03 0.04 -10.84
CA VAL A 170 -8.31 -1.39 -10.74
C VAL A 170 -8.37 -2.04 -12.11
N GLN A 171 -9.13 -1.46 -13.07
CA GLN A 171 -9.20 -2.03 -14.41
C GLN A 171 -7.87 -2.00 -15.14
N ALA A 172 -7.07 -0.94 -14.98
CA ALA A 172 -5.72 -0.89 -15.54
C ALA A 172 -4.80 -1.98 -14.94
N ALA A 173 -4.93 -2.25 -13.64
CA ALA A 173 -4.11 -3.23 -12.92
C ALA A 173 -4.55 -4.69 -13.11
N THR A 174 -5.71 -4.93 -13.74
CA THR A 174 -6.32 -6.26 -13.89
C THR A 174 -6.70 -6.60 -15.32
N ASP A 175 -6.34 -5.75 -16.28
CA ASP A 175 -6.76 -5.88 -17.67
C ASP A 175 -8.28 -6.07 -17.82
N GLN A 176 -9.03 -5.22 -17.12
CA GLN A 176 -10.49 -5.16 -17.15
C GLN A 176 -11.25 -6.38 -16.58
N THR A 177 -10.60 -7.30 -15.86
CA THR A 177 -11.29 -8.52 -15.36
C THR A 177 -12.23 -8.27 -14.18
N VAL A 178 -12.16 -7.11 -13.52
CA VAL A 178 -12.99 -6.83 -12.34
C VAL A 178 -14.38 -6.38 -12.76
N GLU A 179 -15.39 -7.07 -12.28
CA GLU A 179 -16.80 -6.79 -12.58
C GLU A 179 -17.56 -6.27 -11.34
N LEU A 180 -17.01 -6.49 -10.14
CA LEU A 180 -17.71 -6.24 -8.88
C LEU A 180 -16.82 -5.53 -7.85
N ALA A 181 -17.31 -4.44 -7.28
CA ALA A 181 -16.68 -3.75 -6.16
C ALA A 181 -17.61 -3.77 -4.93
N PHE A 182 -17.12 -4.28 -3.82
CA PHE A 182 -17.78 -4.17 -2.52
C PHE A 182 -17.32 -2.90 -1.82
N ALA A 183 -18.24 -2.13 -1.27
CA ALA A 183 -17.92 -0.94 -0.48
C ALA A 183 -18.88 -0.77 0.69
N ASP A 184 -18.53 0.08 1.64
CA ASP A 184 -19.38 0.33 2.80
C ASP A 184 -20.47 1.39 2.55
N GLN A 185 -21.29 1.65 3.57
CA GLN A 185 -22.39 2.62 3.48
C GLN A 185 -21.95 4.05 3.15
N GLY A 186 -20.69 4.42 3.38
CA GLY A 186 -20.11 5.70 2.98
C GLY A 186 -20.07 5.92 1.47
N TYR A 187 -20.19 4.83 0.68
CA TYR A 187 -20.21 4.84 -0.78
C TYR A 187 -21.64 4.84 -1.37
N THR A 188 -22.67 5.06 -0.56
CA THR A 188 -24.06 5.10 -1.04
C THR A 188 -24.32 6.28 -1.99
N GLY A 189 -25.06 6.02 -3.08
CA GLY A 189 -25.62 7.03 -3.97
C GLY A 189 -25.46 6.69 -5.46
N ASN A 190 -26.21 7.38 -6.32
CA ASN A 190 -26.19 7.10 -7.76
C ASN A 190 -24.86 7.49 -8.41
N LYS A 191 -24.22 8.59 -7.96
CA LYS A 191 -22.94 9.06 -8.51
C LYS A 191 -21.81 8.03 -8.40
N PRO A 192 -21.47 7.48 -7.21
CA PRO A 192 -20.41 6.47 -7.11
C PRO A 192 -20.75 5.17 -7.87
N ALA A 193 -22.02 4.75 -7.89
CA ALA A 193 -22.44 3.59 -8.68
C ALA A 193 -22.24 3.81 -10.19
N GLN A 194 -22.64 4.97 -10.72
CA GLN A 194 -22.42 5.35 -12.11
C GLN A 194 -20.92 5.48 -12.44
N ALA A 195 -20.13 6.05 -11.54
CA ALA A 195 -18.69 6.17 -11.69
C ALA A 195 -18.00 4.82 -11.83
N ALA A 196 -18.36 3.83 -10.99
CA ALA A 196 -17.86 2.47 -11.13
C ALA A 196 -18.35 1.82 -12.44
N ALA A 197 -19.63 2.01 -12.79
CA ALA A 197 -20.24 1.41 -13.98
C ALA A 197 -19.60 1.90 -15.30
N ARG A 198 -19.12 3.15 -15.37
CA ARG A 198 -18.34 3.65 -16.52
C ARG A 198 -17.07 2.86 -16.80
N HIS A 199 -16.57 2.14 -15.79
CA HIS A 199 -15.41 1.27 -15.89
C HIS A 199 -15.80 -0.21 -15.88
N GLY A 200 -17.07 -0.55 -16.13
CA GLY A 200 -17.53 -1.95 -16.16
C GLY A 200 -17.68 -2.59 -14.78
N ILE A 201 -17.57 -1.82 -13.69
CA ILE A 201 -17.63 -2.33 -12.33
C ILE A 201 -18.99 -2.03 -11.70
N ARG A 202 -19.69 -3.08 -11.25
CA ARG A 202 -20.89 -2.95 -10.43
C ARG A 202 -20.50 -2.67 -8.97
N LEU A 203 -20.98 -1.57 -8.40
CA LEU A 203 -20.73 -1.22 -7.00
C LEU A 203 -21.82 -1.80 -6.10
N GLU A 204 -21.46 -2.76 -5.24
CA GLU A 204 -22.33 -3.31 -4.20
C GLU A 204 -22.00 -2.69 -2.84
N VAL A 205 -22.92 -1.86 -2.35
CA VAL A 205 -22.82 -1.24 -1.02
C VAL A 205 -23.36 -2.20 0.04
N VAL A 206 -22.44 -2.75 0.85
CA VAL A 206 -22.77 -3.70 1.91
C VAL A 206 -23.27 -2.95 3.14
N LYS A 207 -24.56 -3.14 3.47
CA LYS A 207 -25.19 -2.53 4.64
C LYS A 207 -25.05 -3.44 5.86
N LEU A 208 -24.83 -2.85 7.03
CA LEU A 208 -25.02 -3.56 8.31
C LEU A 208 -26.47 -4.06 8.39
N PRO A 209 -26.72 -5.34 8.70
CA PRO A 209 -28.07 -5.80 9.03
C PRO A 209 -28.63 -4.95 10.16
N LYS A 210 -29.84 -4.41 9.97
CA LYS A 210 -30.56 -3.70 11.03
C LYS A 210 -30.77 -4.71 12.17
N ALA A 211 -30.16 -4.43 13.33
CA ALA A 211 -30.26 -5.18 14.58
C ALA A 211 -29.47 -6.51 14.69
N LYS A 212 -28.23 -6.43 15.20
CA LYS A 212 -27.73 -7.32 16.26
C LYS A 212 -26.81 -6.51 17.19
N ARG A 213 -26.98 -6.65 18.52
CA ARG A 213 -25.99 -6.18 19.51
C ARG A 213 -24.75 -7.07 19.36
N GLY A 214 -23.60 -6.48 19.00
CA GLY A 214 -22.33 -7.19 18.81
C GLY A 214 -21.67 -6.93 17.45
N PHE A 215 -20.42 -7.38 17.30
CA PHE A 215 -19.69 -7.33 16.03
C PHE A 215 -20.34 -8.29 15.03
N VAL A 216 -20.83 -7.77 13.90
CA VAL A 216 -21.37 -8.57 12.80
C VAL A 216 -20.32 -8.62 11.69
N LEU A 217 -19.77 -9.81 11.45
CA LEU A 217 -18.87 -10.04 10.32
C LEU A 217 -19.67 -9.87 9.02
N LEU A 218 -19.44 -8.78 8.29
CA LEU A 218 -19.97 -8.59 6.95
C LEU A 218 -19.12 -9.42 5.98
N PRO A 219 -19.72 -10.34 5.19
CA PRO A 219 -18.98 -11.10 4.20
C PRO A 219 -18.17 -10.16 3.31
N ARG A 220 -16.87 -10.47 3.15
CA ARG A 220 -15.91 -9.79 2.27
C ARG A 220 -15.44 -8.38 2.68
N ARG A 221 -16.16 -7.64 3.54
CA ARG A 221 -15.69 -6.31 4.04
C ARG A 221 -14.48 -6.43 4.98
N TRP A 222 -14.44 -7.46 5.82
CA TRP A 222 -13.36 -7.64 6.80
C TRP A 222 -11.96 -7.77 6.17
N VAL A 223 -11.88 -8.11 4.88
CA VAL A 223 -10.63 -8.31 4.16
C VAL A 223 -9.84 -7.00 4.06
N VAL A 224 -10.49 -5.90 3.64
CA VAL A 224 -9.82 -4.59 3.51
C VAL A 224 -9.49 -3.98 4.87
N GLU A 225 -10.36 -4.17 5.86
CA GLU A 225 -10.10 -3.75 7.24
C GLU A 225 -8.88 -4.49 7.83
N ARG A 226 -8.77 -5.79 7.56
CA ARG A 226 -7.58 -6.58 7.91
C ARG A 226 -6.33 -6.08 7.18
N SER A 227 -6.43 -5.76 5.88
CA SER A 227 -5.33 -5.18 5.11
C SER A 227 -4.83 -3.88 5.74
N PHE A 228 -5.73 -3.00 6.20
CA PHE A 228 -5.36 -1.81 6.99
C PHE A 228 -4.75 -2.15 8.34
N ALA A 229 -5.24 -3.18 9.03
CA ALA A 229 -4.67 -3.62 10.31
C ALA A 229 -3.24 -4.16 10.15
N TRP A 230 -2.96 -4.90 9.08
CA TRP A 230 -1.61 -5.33 8.75
C TRP A 230 -0.68 -4.17 8.38
N ALA A 231 -1.15 -3.24 7.55
CA ALA A 231 -0.41 -2.02 7.24
C ALA A 231 -0.10 -1.19 8.49
N ALA A 232 -0.99 -1.16 9.49
CA ALA A 232 -0.76 -0.47 10.76
C ALA A 232 0.42 -1.02 11.58
N ARG A 233 0.86 -2.26 11.30
CA ARG A 233 2.05 -2.83 11.94
C ARG A 233 3.32 -2.10 11.49
N PHE A 234 3.31 -1.44 10.32
CA PHE A 234 4.41 -0.61 9.85
C PHE A 234 4.28 0.76 10.50
N ARG A 235 5.14 1.05 11.48
CA ARG A 235 4.96 2.22 12.36
C ARG A 235 5.00 3.53 11.60
N ARG A 236 5.68 3.58 10.44
CA ARG A 236 5.68 4.75 9.55
C ARG A 236 4.30 5.09 9.01
N LEU A 237 3.39 4.11 8.90
CA LEU A 237 2.02 4.27 8.40
C LEU A 237 0.99 4.54 9.51
N ALA A 238 1.40 4.62 10.77
CA ALA A 238 0.48 4.88 11.89
C ALA A 238 -0.08 6.32 11.86
N ARG A 239 0.67 7.25 11.27
CA ARG A 239 0.32 8.66 11.03
C ARG A 239 0.87 9.08 9.68
N ASP A 240 0.36 10.18 9.16
CA ASP A 240 0.93 10.79 7.97
C ASP A 240 2.06 11.75 8.37
N TYR A 241 3.28 11.25 8.28
CA TYR A 241 4.52 11.99 8.48
C TYR A 241 5.04 12.62 7.18
N GLU A 242 4.42 12.34 6.04
CA GLU A 242 4.99 12.64 4.75
C GLU A 242 4.56 14.02 4.26
N ARG A 243 5.48 14.71 3.60
CA ARG A 243 5.17 15.96 2.89
C ARG A 243 4.35 15.72 1.63
N LEU A 244 4.70 14.69 0.87
CA LEU A 244 4.07 14.37 -0.41
C LEU A 244 3.10 13.19 -0.29
N ALA A 245 1.93 13.32 -0.92
CA ALA A 245 0.95 12.24 -1.03
C ALA A 245 1.53 11.00 -1.73
N THR A 246 2.37 11.22 -2.75
CA THR A 246 3.06 10.17 -3.50
C THR A 246 4.02 9.38 -2.63
N THR A 247 4.72 10.03 -1.68
CA THR A 247 5.59 9.33 -0.72
C THR A 247 4.78 8.45 0.22
N LEU A 248 3.66 8.97 0.76
CA LEU A 248 2.78 8.18 1.61
C LEU A 248 2.20 6.98 0.85
N ALA A 249 1.76 7.19 -0.39
CA ALA A 249 1.28 6.12 -1.27
C ALA A 249 2.36 5.06 -1.52
N GLY A 250 3.57 5.47 -1.87
CA GLY A 250 4.70 4.57 -2.11
C GLY A 250 5.07 3.73 -0.88
N PHE A 251 4.97 4.29 0.33
CA PHE A 251 5.18 3.52 1.56
C PHE A 251 4.07 2.52 1.86
N HIS A 252 2.82 2.80 1.48
CA HIS A 252 1.77 1.79 1.55
C HIS A 252 2.05 0.65 0.58
N TRP A 253 2.36 0.96 -0.69
CA TRP A 253 2.75 -0.05 -1.67
C TRP A 253 3.91 -0.92 -1.15
N LEU A 254 4.98 -0.32 -0.64
CA LEU A 254 6.10 -1.05 -0.06
C LEU A 254 5.71 -1.93 1.14
N ALA A 255 4.81 -1.45 2.01
CA ALA A 255 4.33 -2.23 3.14
C ALA A 255 3.56 -3.47 2.66
N PHE A 256 2.70 -3.33 1.65
CA PHE A 256 2.00 -4.46 1.04
C PHE A 256 2.95 -5.42 0.33
N VAL A 257 3.92 -4.92 -0.46
CA VAL A 257 4.98 -5.74 -1.05
C VAL A 257 5.71 -6.54 0.03
N SER A 258 6.08 -5.91 1.15
CA SER A 258 6.78 -6.60 2.25
C SER A 258 5.93 -7.70 2.92
N LEU A 259 4.61 -7.52 2.99
CA LEU A 259 3.70 -8.55 3.50
C LEU A 259 3.52 -9.70 2.49
N MET A 260 3.42 -9.36 1.20
CA MET A 260 3.18 -10.30 0.11
C MET A 260 4.40 -11.15 -0.20
N LEU A 261 5.60 -10.55 -0.20
CA LEU A 261 6.88 -11.30 -0.25
C LEU A 261 6.94 -12.36 0.84
N ARG A 262 6.67 -11.95 2.09
CA ARG A 262 6.68 -12.88 3.21
C ARG A 262 5.64 -13.98 3.04
N ALA A 263 4.44 -13.66 2.55
CA ALA A 263 3.41 -14.66 2.30
C ALA A 263 3.81 -15.66 1.20
N LEU A 264 4.51 -15.20 0.15
CA LEU A 264 4.93 -16.02 -0.97
C LEU A 264 6.13 -16.93 -0.63
N TYR A 265 7.12 -16.39 0.09
CA TYR A 265 8.39 -17.06 0.37
C TYR A 265 8.49 -17.69 1.77
N SER A 266 7.49 -17.51 2.63
CA SER A 266 7.38 -18.25 3.90
C SER A 266 6.42 -19.44 3.82
N ALA A 267 5.90 -19.73 2.63
CA ALA A 267 5.07 -20.91 2.33
C ALA A 267 5.93 -22.14 2.10
#